data_AF-A0A821QR13-F1
#
_entry.id   AF-A0A821QR13-F1
#
_cell.length_a   1.000
_cell.length_b   1.000
_cell.length_c   1.000
_cell.angle_alpha   90.00
_cell.angle_beta   90.00
_cell.angle_gamma   90.00
#
_symmetry.space_group_name_H-M   'P 1'
#
loop_
_entity.id
_entity.type
_entity.pdbx_description
1 polymer ?
#
loop_
_entity_poly.entity_id
_entity_poly.type
_entity_poly.pdbx_seq_one_letter_code
_entity_poly.pdbx_strand_id
1 'polypeptide(L)'
;MCDRLCMIFSLKELQALIQLKETGTMIGPNYVELGTKLKPIQTYNASRKSPCPILLSEKHIYDGMPSKSTVLTIMQWGLSPSWEVDDKVKLKYRITHAKKEKLSKIRTFQTLLEKGHRCVLVCEGFYQFISTGNKLNKQAYFIHLQNMFDTRIEREIIRPCYIAALFDTLKQPDGRELYSFTIITVDTPTNLSNRISSQMPAIFKSIDQARDWIDFVRIDANEAVKLLVNHEEYLVIDLVSNHIFKKSNIGHECIEIISKPTVEETSATHIDVEDDVDMKVIEKHIEDIEKQHEHQITRFINENERNQSKKVLDKKTLNITGVKHDEHTLRTTLEAISNRTN
;
A
#
# COMPACT_ATOMS: atom_id res chain seq x y z
N MET A 1 2.27 14.55 1.54
CA MET A 1 1.92 13.12 1.67
C MET A 1 2.83 12.32 0.73
N CYS A 2 2.84 11.00 0.91
CA CYS A 2 3.65 10.05 0.15
C CYS A 2 3.00 9.82 -1.22
N ASP A 3 3.47 10.48 -2.28
CA ASP A 3 2.89 10.30 -3.63
C ASP A 3 3.75 9.43 -4.55
N ARG A 4 4.87 8.90 -4.01
CA ARG A 4 5.80 8.01 -4.72
C ARG A 4 6.25 6.86 -3.86
N LEU A 5 6.40 5.69 -4.49
CA LEU A 5 6.84 4.45 -3.85
C LEU A 5 8.06 3.89 -4.60
N CYS A 6 8.97 3.27 -3.86
CA CYS A 6 9.96 2.34 -4.41
C CYS A 6 9.37 0.94 -4.30
N MET A 7 9.30 0.20 -5.41
CA MET A 7 8.72 -1.14 -5.52
C MET A 7 9.61 -1.99 -6.43
N ILE A 8 10.76 -2.47 -5.96
CA ILE A 8 11.76 -3.18 -6.77
C ILE A 8 11.81 -4.69 -6.51
N PHE A 9 11.16 -5.18 -5.46
CA PHE A 9 11.03 -6.60 -5.18
C PHE A 9 10.17 -7.26 -6.26
N SER A 10 10.68 -8.36 -6.80
CA SER A 10 9.87 -9.28 -7.58
C SER A 10 8.85 -9.99 -6.67
N LEU A 11 7.79 -10.53 -7.28
CA LEU A 11 6.81 -11.34 -6.54
C LEU A 11 7.46 -12.51 -5.78
N LYS A 12 8.45 -13.17 -6.37
CA LYS A 12 9.17 -14.28 -5.73
C LYS A 12 9.94 -13.83 -4.50
N GLU A 13 10.58 -12.67 -4.56
CA GLU A 13 11.31 -12.08 -3.43
C GLU A 13 10.34 -11.73 -2.30
N LEU A 14 9.21 -11.07 -2.61
CA LEU A 14 8.16 -10.79 -1.62
C LEU A 14 7.61 -12.07 -1.00
N GLN A 15 7.33 -13.10 -1.80
CA GLN A 15 6.85 -14.39 -1.31
C GLN A 15 7.86 -15.06 -0.37
N ALA A 16 9.17 -14.92 -0.61
CA ALA A 16 10.21 -15.46 0.28
C ALA A 16 10.36 -14.67 1.59
N LEU A 17 10.15 -13.35 1.55
CA LEU A 17 10.26 -12.45 2.70
C LEU A 17 9.03 -12.52 3.64
N ILE A 18 7.84 -12.80 3.09
CA ILE A 18 6.56 -12.73 3.83
C ILE A 18 6.10 -14.10 4.34
N GLN A 19 6.95 -15.13 4.31
CA GLN A 19 6.52 -16.47 4.73
C GLN A 19 6.18 -16.54 6.22
N LEU A 20 5.25 -17.43 6.56
CA LEU A 20 4.93 -17.87 7.91
C LEU A 20 5.67 -19.16 8.20
N LYS A 21 6.25 -19.29 9.39
CA LYS A 21 6.69 -20.59 9.90
C LYS A 21 5.55 -21.21 10.69
N GLU A 22 4.97 -22.30 10.20
CA GLU A 22 3.91 -23.04 10.87
C GLU A 22 4.30 -24.51 11.02
N THR A 23 4.36 -25.00 12.26
CA THR A 23 4.70 -26.42 12.58
C THR A 23 5.99 -26.91 11.90
N GLY A 24 6.99 -26.05 11.76
CA GLY A 24 8.27 -26.37 11.12
C GLY A 24 8.27 -26.25 9.58
N THR A 25 7.13 -25.96 8.95
CA THR A 25 7.02 -25.72 7.51
C THR A 25 6.90 -24.23 7.23
N MET A 26 7.61 -23.73 6.22
CA MET A 26 7.43 -22.37 5.74
C MET A 26 6.27 -22.32 4.73
N ILE A 27 5.28 -21.48 5.00
CA ILE A 27 4.12 -21.27 4.15
C ILE A 27 4.15 -19.81 3.69
N GLY A 28 4.41 -19.58 2.41
CA GLY A 28 4.38 -18.24 1.85
C GLY A 28 2.96 -17.80 1.51
N PRO A 29 2.69 -16.48 1.41
CA PRO A 29 1.47 -16.09 0.73
C PRO A 29 1.56 -16.56 -0.72
N ASN A 30 0.55 -17.31 -1.18
CA ASN A 30 0.42 -17.64 -2.59
C ASN A 30 0.12 -16.37 -3.38
N TYR A 31 0.60 -16.29 -4.62
CA TYR A 31 0.21 -15.22 -5.53
C TYR A 31 -1.17 -15.52 -6.14
N VAL A 32 -2.08 -14.56 -6.07
CA VAL A 32 -3.43 -14.66 -6.66
C VAL A 32 -3.70 -13.46 -7.57
N GLU A 33 -4.04 -13.73 -8.83
CA GLU A 33 -4.56 -12.71 -9.75
C GLU A 33 -6.03 -12.40 -9.41
N LEU A 34 -6.36 -11.13 -9.24
CA LEU A 34 -7.72 -10.67 -8.93
C LEU A 34 -8.31 -9.87 -10.08
N GLY A 35 -9.61 -10.10 -10.36
CA GLY A 35 -10.44 -9.27 -11.22
C GLY A 35 -9.78 -8.81 -12.52
N THR A 36 -9.69 -7.49 -12.71
CA THR A 36 -8.93 -6.88 -13.81
C THR A 36 -7.44 -7.17 -13.65
N LYS A 37 -6.91 -7.94 -14.59
CA LYS A 37 -5.51 -8.38 -14.59
C LYS A 37 -4.55 -7.20 -14.66
N LEU A 38 -3.96 -6.87 -13.51
CA LEU A 38 -2.88 -5.91 -13.38
C LEU A 38 -1.54 -6.64 -13.37
N LYS A 39 -0.56 -6.13 -14.13
CA LYS A 39 0.79 -6.70 -14.13
C LYS A 39 1.61 -6.13 -12.98
N PRO A 40 2.35 -6.95 -12.22
CA PRO A 40 3.33 -6.45 -11.27
C PRO A 40 4.38 -5.61 -12.02
N ILE A 41 4.84 -4.53 -11.40
CA ILE A 41 5.93 -3.70 -11.90
C ILE A 41 7.06 -3.68 -10.88
N GLN A 42 8.30 -3.63 -11.37
CA GLN A 42 9.47 -3.31 -10.56
C GLN A 42 9.97 -1.93 -10.98
N THR A 43 9.95 -0.96 -10.07
CA THR A 43 10.32 0.42 -10.34
C THR A 43 10.75 1.13 -9.07
N TYR A 44 11.73 2.01 -9.19
CA TYR A 44 12.13 2.89 -8.10
C TYR A 44 11.23 4.12 -7.95
N ASN A 45 10.29 4.37 -8.88
CA ASN A 45 9.48 5.60 -8.89
C ASN A 45 8.02 5.35 -9.28
N ALA A 46 7.36 4.46 -8.55
CA ALA A 46 5.94 4.23 -8.73
C ALA A 46 5.13 5.46 -8.32
N SER A 47 4.03 5.69 -9.03
CA SER A 47 3.19 6.86 -8.85
C SER A 47 1.72 6.46 -8.68
N ARG A 48 0.85 7.44 -8.49
CA ARG A 48 -0.59 7.21 -8.41
C ARG A 48 -1.07 6.42 -9.65
N LYS A 49 -1.99 5.47 -9.45
CA LYS A 49 -2.49 4.49 -10.44
C LYS A 49 -1.51 3.35 -10.78
N SER A 50 -0.30 3.32 -10.21
CA SER A 50 0.58 2.16 -10.36
C SER A 50 -0.09 0.90 -9.79
N PRO A 51 0.09 -0.26 -10.46
CA PRO A 51 -0.22 -1.55 -9.86
C PRO A 51 0.80 -1.86 -8.76
N CYS A 52 0.33 -2.15 -7.56
CA CYS A 52 1.18 -2.35 -6.39
C CYS A 52 0.95 -3.75 -5.77
N PRO A 53 2.00 -4.38 -5.21
CA PRO A 53 1.86 -5.63 -4.50
C PRO A 53 1.20 -5.43 -3.13
N ILE A 54 0.11 -6.16 -2.92
CA ILE A 54 -0.74 -6.10 -1.74
C ILE A 54 -0.77 -7.46 -1.06
N LEU A 55 -0.57 -7.46 0.25
CA LEU A 55 -0.88 -8.58 1.12
C LEU A 55 -2.34 -8.45 1.58
N LEU A 56 -3.12 -9.52 1.39
CA LEU A 56 -4.56 -9.56 1.62
C LEU A 56 -4.95 -10.83 2.39
N SER A 57 -6.02 -10.78 3.19
CA SER A 57 -6.59 -11.99 3.81
C SER A 57 -7.11 -12.92 2.71
N GLU A 58 -6.71 -14.19 2.76
CA GLU A 58 -7.17 -15.20 1.80
C GLU A 58 -8.69 -15.45 1.93
N LYS A 59 -9.28 -15.16 3.10
CA LYS A 59 -10.73 -15.22 3.34
C LYS A 59 -11.55 -14.29 2.44
N HIS A 60 -10.95 -13.24 1.89
CA HIS A 60 -11.63 -12.38 0.91
C HIS A 60 -11.79 -13.06 -0.45
N ILE A 61 -11.12 -14.19 -0.67
CA ILE A 61 -11.07 -14.90 -1.96
C ILE A 61 -11.71 -16.27 -1.85
N TYR A 62 -11.42 -17.01 -0.78
CA TYR A 62 -11.88 -18.38 -0.60
C TYR A 62 -12.57 -18.55 0.75
N ASP A 63 -13.78 -19.12 0.73
CA ASP A 63 -14.54 -19.42 1.94
C ASP A 63 -13.85 -20.51 2.77
N GLY A 64 -14.00 -20.42 4.10
CA GLY A 64 -13.49 -21.44 5.03
C GLY A 64 -11.98 -21.43 5.26
N MET A 65 -11.23 -20.49 4.68
CA MET A 65 -9.80 -20.35 4.95
C MET A 65 -9.52 -19.90 6.39
N PRO A 66 -8.35 -20.20 6.98
CA PRO A 66 -7.97 -19.67 8.28
C PRO A 66 -7.94 -18.13 8.30
N SER A 67 -8.30 -17.50 9.42
CA SER A 67 -8.36 -16.03 9.50
C SER A 67 -6.99 -15.35 9.33
N LYS A 68 -5.93 -16.04 9.73
CA LYS A 68 -4.54 -15.60 9.63
C LYS A 68 -3.91 -15.84 8.26
N SER A 69 -4.56 -16.56 7.34
CA SER A 69 -3.94 -16.87 6.06
C SER A 69 -4.03 -15.66 5.12
N THR A 70 -2.94 -15.45 4.38
CA THR A 70 -2.76 -14.28 3.54
C THR A 70 -2.29 -14.69 2.15
N VAL A 71 -2.68 -13.92 1.14
CA VAL A 71 -2.18 -14.03 -0.23
C VAL A 71 -1.49 -12.75 -0.66
N LEU A 72 -0.61 -12.88 -1.66
CA LEU A 72 -0.02 -11.76 -2.35
C LEU A 72 -0.81 -11.53 -3.64
N THR A 73 -1.18 -10.29 -3.91
CA THR A 73 -1.93 -9.91 -5.12
C THR A 73 -1.48 -8.56 -5.63
N ILE A 74 -1.97 -8.13 -6.79
CA ILE A 74 -1.73 -6.80 -7.35
C ILE A 74 -3.03 -6.01 -7.35
N MET A 75 -3.01 -4.80 -6.79
CA MET A 75 -4.13 -3.85 -6.83
C MET A 75 -3.68 -2.49 -7.37
N GLN A 76 -4.61 -1.69 -7.87
CA GLN A 76 -4.32 -0.34 -8.34
C GLN A 76 -4.26 0.65 -7.18
N TRP A 77 -3.18 1.43 -7.06
CA TRP A 77 -3.11 2.51 -6.08
C TRP A 77 -3.97 3.71 -6.51
N GLY A 78 -4.93 4.10 -5.66
CA GLY A 78 -5.96 5.07 -5.97
C GLY A 78 -7.32 4.39 -5.96
N LEU A 79 -7.94 4.38 -4.79
CA LEU A 79 -9.21 3.74 -4.50
C LEU A 79 -10.30 4.28 -5.43
N SER A 80 -11.03 3.34 -5.99
CA SER A 80 -12.23 3.51 -6.80
C SER A 80 -13.38 2.91 -5.99
N PRO A 81 -14.13 3.71 -5.22
CA PRO A 81 -15.21 3.19 -4.41
C PRO A 81 -16.22 2.41 -5.24
N SER A 82 -16.74 1.33 -4.67
CA SER A 82 -17.68 0.42 -5.33
C SER A 82 -18.95 1.11 -5.79
N TRP A 83 -19.33 2.25 -5.20
CA TRP A 83 -20.50 3.05 -5.57
C TRP A 83 -20.32 3.95 -6.81
N GLU A 84 -19.11 4.06 -7.37
CA GLU A 84 -18.81 4.90 -8.56
C GLU A 84 -19.31 4.34 -9.91
N VAL A 85 -20.27 3.41 -9.90
CA VAL A 85 -20.65 2.65 -11.09
C VAL A 85 -21.45 3.47 -12.11
N ASP A 86 -21.98 4.64 -11.72
CA ASP A 86 -22.74 5.55 -12.59
C ASP A 86 -21.87 6.76 -13.00
N ASP A 87 -21.87 7.11 -14.29
CA ASP A 87 -21.24 8.32 -14.84
C ASP A 87 -21.66 9.60 -14.11
N LYS A 88 -22.85 9.62 -13.51
CA LYS A 88 -23.37 10.73 -12.71
C LYS A 88 -22.71 10.89 -11.34
N VAL A 89 -22.12 9.82 -10.80
CA VAL A 89 -21.52 9.76 -9.46
C VAL A 89 -20.07 9.24 -9.59
N LYS A 90 -19.27 9.95 -10.38
CA LYS A 90 -17.83 9.67 -10.55
C LYS A 90 -17.01 10.64 -9.73
N LEU A 91 -16.09 10.13 -8.92
CA LEU A 91 -15.06 11.00 -8.35
C LEU A 91 -14.21 11.57 -9.48
N LYS A 92 -14.04 12.89 -9.44
CA LYS A 92 -13.11 13.57 -10.34
C LYS A 92 -11.66 13.11 -10.12
N TYR A 93 -11.33 12.67 -8.90
CA TYR A 93 -9.99 12.26 -8.49
C TYR A 93 -10.04 10.96 -7.67
N ARG A 94 -9.07 10.07 -7.91
CA ARG A 94 -8.92 8.82 -7.14
C ARG A 94 -8.47 9.13 -5.71
N ILE A 95 -8.95 8.32 -4.76
CA ILE A 95 -8.58 8.45 -3.34
C ILE A 95 -7.27 7.70 -3.10
N THR A 96 -6.15 8.41 -3.04
CA THR A 96 -4.83 7.78 -2.87
C THR A 96 -4.42 7.62 -1.41
N HIS A 97 -4.96 8.47 -0.53
CA HIS A 97 -4.70 8.46 0.89
C HIS A 97 -5.99 8.57 1.72
N ALA A 98 -5.99 7.92 2.88
CA ALA A 98 -7.03 7.98 3.89
C ALA A 98 -6.40 8.34 5.24
N LYS A 99 -6.68 9.54 5.75
CA LYS A 99 -6.17 9.94 7.08
C LYS A 99 -6.84 9.12 8.18
N LYS A 100 -6.06 8.64 9.15
CA LYS A 100 -6.56 7.89 10.30
C LYS A 100 -7.75 8.57 10.99
N GLU A 101 -7.69 9.89 11.18
CA GLU A 101 -8.74 10.68 11.87
C GLU A 101 -10.04 10.77 11.06
N LYS A 102 -10.00 10.45 9.77
CA LYS A 102 -11.13 10.45 8.83
C LYS A 102 -11.75 9.08 8.64
N LEU A 103 -11.07 8.00 9.05
CA LEU A 103 -11.57 6.63 8.88
C LEU A 103 -12.94 6.40 9.52
N SER A 104 -13.20 7.03 10.68
CA SER A 104 -14.48 6.95 11.39
C SER A 104 -15.49 8.04 11.00
N LYS A 105 -15.16 8.91 10.04
CA LYS A 105 -16.00 10.06 9.65
C LYS A 105 -16.54 9.98 8.23
N ILE A 106 -15.77 9.36 7.32
CA ILE A 106 -16.13 9.21 5.90
C ILE A 106 -16.82 7.85 5.73
N ARG A 107 -18.02 7.84 5.12
CA ARG A 107 -18.87 6.65 5.05
C ARG A 107 -18.23 5.54 4.23
N THR A 108 -17.54 5.90 3.14
CA THR A 108 -16.73 4.96 2.35
C THR A 108 -15.74 4.21 3.25
N PHE A 109 -14.91 4.90 4.04
CA PHE A 109 -13.90 4.25 4.88
C PHE A 109 -14.50 3.41 6.01
N GLN A 110 -15.56 3.89 6.65
CA GLN A 110 -16.30 3.12 7.66
C GLN A 110 -16.79 1.79 7.09
N THR A 111 -17.41 1.83 5.90
CA THR A 111 -17.94 0.64 5.23
C THR A 111 -16.82 -0.36 4.90
N LEU A 112 -15.65 0.12 4.45
CA LEU A 112 -14.51 -0.75 4.17
C LEU A 112 -13.97 -1.41 5.43
N LEU A 113 -13.89 -0.66 6.55
CA LEU A 113 -13.47 -1.21 7.84
C LEU A 113 -14.47 -2.25 8.37
N GLU A 114 -15.77 -1.97 8.28
CA GLU A 114 -16.86 -2.87 8.69
C GLU A 114 -16.82 -4.20 7.91
N LYS A 115 -16.53 -4.13 6.60
CA LYS A 115 -16.37 -5.32 5.74
C LYS A 115 -15.05 -6.06 5.93
N GLY A 116 -14.15 -5.52 6.76
CA GLY A 116 -12.81 -6.08 6.92
C GLY A 116 -11.92 -5.91 5.67
N HIS A 117 -12.23 -4.94 4.80
CA HIS A 117 -11.46 -4.63 3.60
C HIS A 117 -10.13 -3.91 3.92
N ARG A 118 -9.34 -4.56 4.79
CA ARG A 118 -8.03 -4.13 5.28
C ARG A 118 -6.97 -4.90 4.52
N CYS A 119 -6.03 -4.18 3.93
CA CYS A 119 -4.92 -4.78 3.20
C CYS A 119 -3.61 -4.07 3.55
N VAL A 120 -2.50 -4.61 3.06
CA VAL A 120 -1.17 -4.07 3.33
C VAL A 120 -0.41 -3.92 2.02
N LEU A 121 -0.01 -2.70 1.71
CA LEU A 121 0.96 -2.44 0.65
C LEU A 121 2.33 -2.90 1.11
N VAL A 122 3.02 -3.68 0.28
CA VAL A 122 4.38 -4.15 0.56
C VAL A 122 5.36 -3.49 -0.40
N CYS A 123 6.34 -2.75 0.10
CA CYS A 123 7.28 -2.01 -0.75
C CYS A 123 8.62 -1.83 -0.03
N GLU A 124 9.66 -1.36 -0.71
CA GLU A 124 10.93 -1.05 -0.05
C GLU A 124 10.78 0.19 0.83
N GLY A 125 10.08 1.20 0.31
CA GLY A 125 9.89 2.45 1.00
C GLY A 125 9.12 3.45 0.15
N PHE A 126 9.08 4.69 0.61
CA PHE A 126 8.34 5.76 -0.03
C PHE A 126 9.13 7.07 0.01
N TYR A 127 8.73 8.02 -0.82
CA TYR A 127 9.40 9.32 -0.89
C TYR A 127 8.56 10.41 -0.26
N GLN A 128 9.24 11.33 0.43
CA GLN A 128 8.66 12.60 0.84
C GLN A 128 9.46 13.77 0.26
N PHE A 129 8.72 14.75 -0.25
CA PHE A 129 9.28 15.99 -0.78
C PHE A 129 9.08 17.12 0.20
N ILE A 130 10.17 17.69 0.70
CA ILE A 130 10.16 18.79 1.69
C ILE A 130 10.59 20.09 1.02
N SER A 131 9.86 21.18 1.29
CA SER A 131 10.26 22.51 0.82
C SER A 131 11.41 23.06 1.65
N THR A 132 12.45 23.59 1.01
CA THR A 132 13.68 24.09 1.66
C THR A 132 13.66 25.59 1.94
N GLY A 133 12.47 26.21 2.05
CA GLY A 133 12.30 27.64 2.39
C GLY A 133 11.65 28.48 1.29
N ASN A 134 11.73 28.06 0.03
CA ASN A 134 10.90 28.55 -1.07
C ASN A 134 10.04 27.39 -1.60
N LYS A 135 8.75 27.63 -1.88
CA LYS A 135 7.83 26.59 -2.41
C LYS A 135 8.33 25.93 -3.70
N LEU A 136 9.15 26.66 -4.46
CA LEU A 136 9.78 26.19 -5.70
C LEU A 136 10.97 25.26 -5.48
N ASN A 137 11.60 25.27 -4.31
CA ASN A 137 12.73 24.38 -4.02
C ASN A 137 12.26 23.27 -3.09
N LYS A 138 12.20 22.06 -3.63
CA LYS A 138 11.87 20.84 -2.89
C LYS A 138 13.09 19.92 -2.86
N GLN A 139 13.25 19.21 -1.76
CA GLN A 139 14.23 18.15 -1.57
C GLN A 139 13.53 16.82 -1.38
N ALA A 140 14.00 15.79 -2.07
CA ALA A 140 13.52 14.43 -1.93
C ALA A 140 14.22 13.67 -0.79
N TYR A 141 13.43 12.91 -0.04
CA TYR A 141 13.90 11.98 0.99
C TYR A 141 13.29 10.62 0.72
N PHE A 142 14.10 9.58 0.78
CA PHE A 142 13.66 8.18 0.76
C PHE A 142 13.52 7.69 2.18
N ILE A 143 12.33 7.19 2.53
CA ILE A 143 11.98 6.73 3.87
C ILE A 143 11.67 5.25 3.78
N HIS A 144 12.40 4.45 4.55
CA HIS A 144 12.27 2.99 4.57
C HIS A 144 12.54 2.44 5.97
N LEU A 145 12.30 1.13 6.15
CA LEU A 145 12.70 0.45 7.38
C LEU A 145 14.18 0.09 7.35
N GLN A 146 14.82 0.12 8.50
CA GLN A 146 16.18 -0.39 8.68
C GLN A 146 16.26 -1.83 8.18
N ASN A 147 17.37 -2.15 7.49
CA ASN A 147 17.67 -3.50 7.02
C ASN A 147 17.56 -4.51 8.17
N MET A 148 17.17 -5.73 7.84
CA MET A 148 17.08 -6.81 8.81
C MET A 148 18.19 -7.83 8.58
N PHE A 149 18.71 -8.41 9.66
CA PHE A 149 19.62 -9.55 9.56
C PHE A 149 18.82 -10.85 9.43
N ASP A 150 19.03 -11.58 8.34
CA ASP A 150 18.39 -12.86 8.09
C ASP A 150 19.29 -14.01 8.53
N THR A 151 18.90 -14.69 9.61
CA THR A 151 19.66 -15.80 10.18
C THR A 151 19.72 -17.04 9.27
N ARG A 152 18.88 -17.14 8.22
CA ARG A 152 18.90 -18.27 7.27
C ARG A 152 20.11 -18.22 6.35
N ILE A 153 20.60 -17.01 6.07
CA ILE A 153 21.74 -16.75 5.19
C ILE A 153 22.88 -16.01 5.89
N GLU A 154 22.70 -15.68 7.16
CA GLU A 154 23.66 -14.92 7.99
C GLU A 154 24.10 -13.60 7.35
N ARG A 155 23.14 -12.84 6.79
CA ARG A 155 23.40 -11.57 6.10
C ARG A 155 22.31 -10.55 6.36
N GLU A 156 22.66 -9.27 6.18
CA GLU A 156 21.68 -8.20 6.07
C GLU A 156 20.93 -8.27 4.74
N ILE A 157 19.62 -8.01 4.80
CA ILE A 157 18.73 -7.91 3.66
C ILE A 157 17.84 -6.68 3.80
N ILE A 158 17.39 -6.14 2.67
CA ILE A 158 16.40 -5.07 2.64
C ILE A 158 15.13 -5.56 3.31
N ARG A 159 14.66 -4.77 4.28
CA ARG A 159 13.42 -5.03 4.98
C ARG A 159 12.25 -4.37 4.24
N PRO A 160 11.23 -5.13 3.81
CA PRO A 160 10.03 -4.51 3.23
C PRO A 160 9.29 -3.65 4.25
N CYS A 161 8.84 -2.49 3.83
CA CYS A 161 7.80 -1.72 4.50
C CYS A 161 6.44 -2.41 4.32
N TYR A 162 5.70 -2.52 5.42
CA TYR A 162 4.33 -3.02 5.45
C TYR A 162 3.39 -1.87 5.76
N ILE A 163 2.79 -1.27 4.74
CA ILE A 163 1.99 -0.04 4.85
C ILE A 163 0.51 -0.39 4.94
N ALA A 164 -0.18 0.09 5.97
CA ALA A 164 -1.60 -0.13 6.17
C ALA A 164 -2.42 0.55 5.07
N ALA A 165 -3.39 -0.18 4.52
CA ALA A 165 -4.26 0.29 3.45
C ALA A 165 -5.69 -0.25 3.62
N LEU A 166 -6.63 0.42 2.94
CA LEU A 166 -7.99 -0.07 2.71
C LEU A 166 -8.18 -0.33 1.21
N PHE A 167 -8.94 -1.36 0.87
CA PHE A 167 -9.27 -1.66 -0.53
C PHE A 167 -10.77 -1.66 -0.79
N ASP A 168 -11.16 -1.45 -2.04
CA ASP A 168 -12.53 -1.67 -2.51
C ASP A 168 -12.50 -2.27 -3.92
N THR A 169 -13.63 -2.82 -4.31
CA THR A 169 -13.82 -3.55 -5.56
C THR A 169 -14.91 -2.86 -6.39
N LEU A 170 -14.49 -2.18 -7.45
CA LEU A 170 -15.40 -1.54 -8.41
C LEU A 170 -15.75 -2.51 -9.54
N LYS A 171 -17.05 -2.77 -9.75
CA LYS A 171 -17.51 -3.51 -10.93
C LYS A 171 -17.42 -2.62 -12.16
N GLN A 172 -16.75 -3.11 -13.19
CA GLN A 172 -16.56 -2.40 -14.46
C GLN A 172 -17.67 -2.77 -15.46
N PRO A 173 -17.93 -1.93 -16.49
CA PRO A 173 -18.96 -2.21 -17.50
C PRO A 173 -18.79 -3.52 -18.26
N ASP A 174 -17.55 -4.02 -18.37
CA ASP A 174 -17.22 -5.30 -19.00
C ASP A 174 -17.41 -6.52 -18.08
N GLY A 175 -17.94 -6.31 -16.87
CA GLY A 175 -18.19 -7.35 -15.89
C GLY A 175 -16.97 -7.74 -15.03
N ARG A 176 -15.79 -7.19 -15.30
CA ARG A 176 -14.61 -7.39 -14.45
C ARG A 176 -14.70 -6.54 -13.18
N GLU A 177 -13.89 -6.90 -12.21
CA GLU A 177 -13.78 -6.20 -10.92
C GLU A 177 -12.42 -5.52 -10.83
N LEU A 178 -12.40 -4.21 -10.63
CA LEU A 178 -11.18 -3.45 -10.35
C LEU A 178 -10.94 -3.42 -8.85
N TYR A 179 -9.91 -4.13 -8.41
CA TYR A 179 -9.41 -4.04 -7.04
C TYR A 179 -8.47 -2.84 -6.94
N SER A 180 -8.81 -1.91 -6.06
CA SER A 180 -8.03 -0.69 -5.84
C SER A 180 -7.93 -0.35 -4.37
N PHE A 181 -6.90 0.40 -3.99
CA PHE A 181 -6.62 0.67 -2.58
C PHE A 181 -6.20 2.12 -2.33
N THR A 182 -6.36 2.54 -1.08
CA THR A 182 -5.87 3.81 -0.53
C THR A 182 -4.92 3.54 0.63
N ILE A 183 -3.81 4.28 0.69
CA ILE A 183 -2.84 4.18 1.79
C ILE A 183 -3.40 4.92 3.01
N ILE A 184 -3.29 4.33 4.19
CA ILE A 184 -3.64 5.04 5.42
C ILE A 184 -2.48 5.91 5.86
N THR A 185 -2.76 7.17 6.18
CA THR A 185 -1.77 8.09 6.78
C THR A 185 -2.09 8.37 8.23
N VAL A 186 -1.03 8.58 9.01
CA VAL A 186 -1.07 8.99 10.41
C VAL A 186 -0.22 10.25 10.59
N ASP A 187 -0.42 10.93 11.71
CA ASP A 187 0.44 12.04 12.10
C ASP A 187 1.89 11.55 12.26
N THR A 188 2.81 12.32 11.69
CA THR A 188 4.24 12.09 11.85
C THR A 188 4.64 12.40 13.29
N PRO A 189 5.46 11.56 13.96
CA PRO A 189 6.01 11.86 15.28
C PRO A 189 6.66 13.26 15.36
N THR A 190 6.50 13.97 16.48
CA THR A 190 6.86 15.39 16.64
C THR A 190 8.31 15.73 16.30
N ASN A 191 9.24 14.83 16.60
CA ASN A 191 10.67 14.92 16.29
C ASN A 191 10.98 14.77 14.79
N LEU A 192 10.11 14.10 14.02
CA LEU A 192 10.22 13.94 12.57
C LEU A 192 9.35 14.93 11.79
N SER A 193 8.25 15.42 12.38
CA SER A 193 7.29 16.30 11.72
C SER A 193 7.89 17.63 11.27
N ASN A 194 8.85 18.16 12.03
CA ASN A 194 9.58 19.38 11.70
C ASN A 194 10.58 19.19 10.54
N ARG A 195 10.91 17.94 10.21
CA ARG A 195 11.94 17.59 9.21
C ARG A 195 11.35 17.09 7.90
N ILE A 196 10.15 16.50 7.93
CA ILE A 196 9.59 15.74 6.81
C ILE A 196 8.21 16.27 6.38
N SER A 197 7.18 15.97 7.15
CA SER A 197 5.78 16.27 6.80
C SER A 197 4.97 16.10 8.06
N SER A 198 3.82 16.78 8.17
CA SER A 198 2.89 16.56 9.28
C SER A 198 2.26 15.16 9.27
N GLN A 199 2.27 14.48 8.12
CA GLN A 199 1.71 13.13 7.96
C GLN A 199 2.63 12.23 7.16
N MET A 200 2.55 10.94 7.45
CA MET A 200 3.27 9.88 6.76
C MET A 200 2.41 8.60 6.70
N PRO A 201 2.72 7.63 5.82
CA PRO A 201 2.03 6.34 5.79
C PRO A 201 2.06 5.65 7.15
N ALA A 202 1.01 4.89 7.49
CA ALA A 202 0.98 4.01 8.65
C ALA A 202 1.77 2.74 8.35
N ILE A 203 2.94 2.58 8.96
CA ILE A 203 3.90 1.50 8.67
C ILE A 203 3.94 0.55 9.86
N PHE A 204 3.68 -0.73 9.60
CA PHE A 204 3.80 -1.77 10.61
C PHE A 204 5.26 -2.15 10.85
N LYS A 205 5.61 -2.33 12.12
CA LYS A 205 6.96 -2.68 12.56
C LYS A 205 7.35 -4.11 12.19
N SER A 206 6.41 -4.97 11.83
CA SER A 206 6.66 -6.36 11.48
C SER A 206 5.54 -6.92 10.62
N ILE A 207 5.83 -8.04 9.95
CA ILE A 207 4.82 -8.78 9.21
C ILE A 207 3.70 -9.32 10.11
N ASP A 208 3.99 -9.65 11.38
CA ASP A 208 2.97 -10.15 12.29
C ASP A 208 1.96 -9.05 12.68
N GLN A 209 2.43 -7.83 12.91
CA GLN A 209 1.53 -6.69 13.12
C GLN A 209 0.71 -6.38 11.86
N ALA A 210 1.31 -6.53 10.67
CA ALA A 210 0.60 -6.41 9.41
C ALA A 210 -0.47 -7.50 9.23
N ARG A 211 -0.21 -8.74 9.69
CA ARG A 211 -1.20 -9.83 9.71
C ARG A 211 -2.30 -9.59 10.72
N ASP A 212 -2.00 -9.01 11.88
CA ASP A 212 -3.02 -8.57 12.85
C ASP A 212 -3.98 -7.55 12.21
N TRP A 213 -3.44 -6.59 11.46
CA TRP A 213 -4.26 -5.66 10.69
C TRP A 213 -5.13 -6.38 9.65
N ILE A 214 -4.61 -7.36 8.92
CA ILE A 214 -5.36 -8.10 7.90
C ILE A 214 -6.41 -9.05 8.49
N ASP A 215 -6.21 -9.58 9.71
CA ASP A 215 -7.08 -10.57 10.35
C ASP A 215 -8.38 -9.94 10.88
N PHE A 216 -9.28 -9.59 9.96
CA PHE A 216 -10.57 -8.95 10.24
C PHE A 216 -11.59 -9.84 10.95
N VAL A 217 -11.32 -11.14 11.07
CA VAL A 217 -12.18 -12.06 11.82
C VAL A 217 -11.78 -12.08 13.29
N ARG A 218 -10.48 -12.02 13.60
CA ARG A 218 -10.00 -11.98 14.98
C ARG A 218 -10.02 -10.57 15.56
N ILE A 219 -9.72 -9.55 14.75
CA ILE A 219 -9.54 -8.17 15.19
C ILE A 219 -10.58 -7.29 14.50
N ASP A 220 -11.54 -6.77 15.27
CA ASP A 220 -12.58 -5.88 14.75
C ASP A 220 -12.01 -4.52 14.31
N ALA A 221 -12.84 -3.73 13.64
CA ALA A 221 -12.43 -2.44 13.08
C ALA A 221 -11.87 -1.46 14.12
N ASN A 222 -12.45 -1.39 15.32
CA ASN A 222 -12.03 -0.42 16.33
C ASN A 222 -10.67 -0.79 16.92
N GLU A 223 -10.45 -2.08 17.21
CA GLU A 223 -9.15 -2.56 17.67
C GLU A 223 -8.08 -2.47 16.56
N ALA A 224 -8.44 -2.76 15.31
CA ALA A 224 -7.52 -2.64 14.18
C ALA A 224 -7.02 -1.21 13.99
N VAL A 225 -7.88 -0.20 14.12
CA VAL A 225 -7.49 1.22 13.97
C VAL A 225 -6.49 1.66 15.06
N LYS A 226 -6.48 1.02 16.23
CA LYS A 226 -5.48 1.29 17.28
C LYS A 226 -4.08 0.83 16.89
N LEU A 227 -3.95 -0.15 15.98
CA LEU A 227 -2.67 -0.62 15.46
C LEU A 227 -1.97 0.40 14.56
N LEU A 228 -2.71 1.40 14.04
CA LEU A 228 -2.20 2.42 13.11
C LEU A 228 -1.38 3.47 13.86
N VAL A 229 -0.16 3.11 14.23
CA VAL A 229 0.82 3.97 14.90
C VAL A 229 2.18 3.71 14.28
N ASN A 230 2.97 4.76 14.07
CA ASN A 230 4.31 4.63 13.52
C ASN A 230 5.36 4.46 14.62
N HIS A 231 6.34 3.62 14.31
CA HIS A 231 7.49 3.28 15.14
C HIS A 231 8.75 3.87 14.49
N GLU A 232 9.09 5.09 14.89
CA GLU A 232 10.17 5.86 14.29
C GLU A 232 11.56 5.27 14.51
N GLU A 233 11.73 4.49 15.57
CA GLU A 233 12.99 3.87 15.96
C GLU A 233 13.53 2.90 14.90
N TYR A 234 12.69 2.46 13.95
CA TYR A 234 13.06 1.57 12.86
C TYR A 234 13.13 2.26 11.50
N LEU A 235 12.85 3.57 11.42
CA LEU A 235 12.82 4.30 10.15
C LEU A 235 14.20 4.89 9.84
N VAL A 236 14.63 4.65 8.61
CA VAL A 236 15.79 5.30 8.00
C VAL A 236 15.26 6.37 7.04
N ILE A 237 15.88 7.54 7.07
CA ILE A 237 15.49 8.71 6.27
C ILE A 237 16.73 9.20 5.54
N ASP A 238 16.84 8.81 4.27
CA ASP A 238 17.96 9.16 3.43
C ASP A 238 17.64 10.34 2.53
N LEU A 239 18.60 11.26 2.43
CA LEU A 239 18.57 12.35 1.47
C LEU A 239 18.91 11.78 0.09
N VAL A 240 18.02 11.93 -0.89
CA VAL A 240 18.22 11.33 -2.22
C VAL A 240 18.18 12.35 -3.34
N SER A 241 18.70 11.94 -4.50
CA SER A 241 18.69 12.76 -5.71
C SER A 241 17.30 13.25 -6.10
N ASN A 242 17.22 14.53 -6.46
CA ASN A 242 16.03 15.14 -7.04
C ASN A 242 15.68 14.56 -8.42
N HIS A 243 16.49 13.64 -8.96
CA HIS A 243 16.18 12.80 -10.12
C HIS A 243 14.80 12.13 -10.01
N ILE A 244 14.33 11.80 -8.81
CA ILE A 244 13.00 11.21 -8.54
C ILE A 244 11.82 12.10 -8.99
N PHE A 245 12.00 13.43 -9.13
CA PHE A 245 10.89 14.33 -9.46
C PHE A 245 10.25 14.01 -10.81
N LYS A 246 11.07 13.63 -11.80
CA LYS A 246 10.57 13.28 -13.13
C LYS A 246 9.96 11.88 -13.10
N LYS A 247 8.65 11.78 -13.36
CA LYS A 247 7.88 10.50 -13.33
C LYS A 247 8.48 9.39 -14.18
N SER A 248 9.12 9.73 -15.29
CA SER A 248 9.75 8.76 -16.21
C SER A 248 11.05 8.16 -15.69
N ASN A 249 11.64 8.75 -14.64
CA ASN A 249 12.87 8.25 -14.05
C ASN A 249 12.52 7.11 -13.11
N ILE A 250 12.83 5.88 -13.51
CA ILE A 250 12.37 4.64 -12.85
C ILE A 250 13.52 3.75 -12.40
N GLY A 251 14.77 4.22 -12.50
CA GLY A 251 16.00 3.49 -12.18
C GLY A 251 16.54 3.76 -10.77
N HIS A 252 17.59 3.04 -10.39
CA HIS A 252 18.22 3.07 -9.07
C HIS A 252 18.71 4.46 -8.61
N GLU A 253 18.96 5.36 -9.56
CA GLU A 253 19.33 6.76 -9.37
C GLU A 253 18.29 7.52 -8.50
N CYS A 254 17.07 7.00 -8.40
CA CYS A 254 16.01 7.52 -7.56
C CYS A 254 16.24 7.31 -6.05
N ILE A 255 17.09 6.36 -5.66
CA ILE A 255 17.46 6.09 -4.25
C ILE A 255 18.92 6.41 -3.95
N GLU A 256 19.67 6.97 -4.91
CA GLU A 256 21.05 7.39 -4.69
C GLU A 256 21.12 8.43 -3.58
N ILE A 257 21.84 8.08 -2.51
CA ILE A 257 22.03 8.93 -1.34
C ILE A 257 22.96 10.08 -1.71
N ILE A 258 22.51 11.30 -1.47
CA ILE A 258 23.37 12.48 -1.55
C ILE A 258 23.95 12.71 -0.16
N SER A 259 25.28 12.83 -0.06
CA SER A 259 25.91 13.39 1.14
C SER A 259 25.31 14.77 1.44
N LYS A 260 25.13 15.13 2.72
CA LYS A 260 24.50 16.40 3.12
C LYS A 260 25.01 17.55 2.25
N PRO A 261 24.13 18.40 1.68
CA PRO A 261 24.56 19.42 0.74
C PRO A 261 25.47 20.40 1.49
N THR A 262 26.71 20.54 1.04
CA THR A 262 27.37 21.84 1.05
C THR A 262 26.51 22.76 0.22
N VAL A 263 26.18 23.93 0.76
CA VAL A 263 25.38 24.95 0.08
C VAL A 263 26.15 25.39 -1.16
N GLU A 264 25.89 24.74 -2.29
CA GLU A 264 26.22 25.25 -3.62
C GLU A 264 24.92 25.43 -4.39
N GLU A 265 24.67 26.69 -4.73
CA GLU A 265 23.54 27.15 -5.53
C GLU A 265 23.51 26.38 -6.86
N THR A 266 22.60 25.43 -6.97
CA THR A 266 22.26 24.83 -8.26
C THR A 266 21.06 25.54 -8.85
N SER A 267 21.26 25.98 -10.09
CA SER A 267 20.30 26.68 -10.93
C SER A 267 18.98 25.91 -11.02
N ALA A 268 17.89 26.64 -10.79
CA ALA A 268 16.53 26.14 -10.78
C ALA A 268 16.21 25.42 -12.10
N THR A 269 16.05 24.10 -12.03
CA THR A 269 15.37 23.35 -13.08
C THR A 269 13.86 23.60 -12.92
N HIS A 270 13.18 23.93 -14.01
CA HIS A 270 11.73 24.06 -14.03
C HIS A 270 11.10 22.78 -13.47
N ILE A 271 10.53 22.89 -12.28
CA ILE A 271 9.71 21.82 -11.71
C ILE A 271 8.38 21.87 -12.45
N ASP A 272 8.10 20.85 -13.24
CA ASP A 272 6.74 20.58 -13.73
C ASP A 272 5.86 20.22 -12.52
N VAL A 273 5.32 21.25 -11.87
CA VAL A 273 4.28 21.12 -10.85
C VAL A 273 2.97 20.85 -11.57
N GLU A 274 2.80 19.64 -12.12
CA GLU A 274 1.48 19.18 -12.53
C GLU A 274 0.61 18.97 -11.28
N ASP A 275 -0.51 19.71 -11.21
CA ASP A 275 -1.66 19.62 -10.31
C ASP A 275 -1.64 18.46 -9.33
N ASP A 276 -0.84 18.62 -8.27
CA ASP A 276 -0.97 17.82 -7.07
C ASP A 276 -2.26 18.29 -6.38
N VAL A 277 -3.38 17.72 -6.81
CA VAL A 277 -4.68 18.06 -6.24
C VAL A 277 -4.62 17.73 -4.75
N ASP A 278 -4.71 18.78 -3.94
CA ASP A 278 -4.61 18.66 -2.49
C ASP A 278 -5.58 17.57 -2.01
N MET A 279 -5.07 16.57 -1.30
CA MET A 279 -5.89 15.51 -0.73
C MET A 279 -7.04 16.06 0.11
N LYS A 280 -6.92 17.26 0.72
CA LYS A 280 -8.05 17.94 1.37
C LYS A 280 -9.19 18.28 0.42
N VAL A 281 -8.87 18.64 -0.83
CA VAL A 281 -9.86 18.87 -1.90
C VAL A 281 -10.53 17.57 -2.28
N ILE A 282 -9.78 16.48 -2.40
CA ILE A 282 -10.33 15.15 -2.69
C ILE A 282 -11.24 14.67 -1.55
N GLU A 283 -10.78 14.76 -0.30
CA GLU A 283 -11.54 14.43 0.92
C GLU A 283 -12.86 15.21 0.98
N LYS A 284 -12.80 16.54 0.81
CA LYS A 284 -14.00 17.38 0.80
C LYS A 284 -14.95 17.01 -0.34
N HIS A 285 -14.42 16.74 -1.53
CA HIS A 285 -15.24 16.35 -2.67
C HIS A 285 -15.95 15.01 -2.45
N ILE A 286 -15.29 14.04 -1.81
CA ILE A 286 -15.91 12.78 -1.40
C ILE A 286 -17.02 13.06 -0.39
N GLU A 287 -16.76 13.84 0.66
CA GLU A 287 -17.76 14.20 1.67
C GLU A 287 -18.98 14.91 1.04
N ASP A 288 -18.76 15.82 0.09
CA ASP A 288 -19.82 16.54 -0.63
C ASP A 288 -20.67 15.59 -1.51
N ILE A 289 -20.03 14.66 -2.23
CA ILE A 289 -20.73 13.64 -3.04
C ILE A 289 -21.52 12.69 -2.14
N GLU A 290 -20.90 12.20 -1.06
CA GLU A 290 -21.55 11.31 -0.10
C GLU A 290 -22.78 11.97 0.52
N LYS A 291 -22.67 13.25 0.88
CA LYS A 291 -23.79 14.03 1.44
C LYS A 291 -24.89 14.27 0.41
N GLN A 292 -24.54 14.58 -0.83
CA GLN A 292 -25.51 14.83 -1.91
C GLN A 292 -26.24 13.56 -2.35
N HIS A 293 -25.57 12.41 -2.29
CA HIS A 293 -26.06 11.12 -2.79
C HIS A 293 -26.26 10.06 -1.69
N GLU A 294 -26.37 10.48 -0.43
CA GLU A 294 -26.37 9.61 0.76
C GLU A 294 -27.35 8.43 0.64
N HIS A 295 -28.59 8.71 0.22
CA HIS A 295 -29.63 7.69 0.09
C HIS A 295 -29.35 6.69 -1.04
N GLN A 296 -28.75 7.14 -2.14
CA GLN A 296 -28.39 6.30 -3.28
C GLN A 296 -27.19 5.41 -2.94
N ILE A 297 -26.14 6.00 -2.35
CA ILE A 297 -24.93 5.29 -1.92
C ILE A 297 -25.28 4.25 -0.84
N THR A 298 -26.08 4.62 0.16
CA THR A 298 -26.50 3.71 1.23
C THR A 298 -27.31 2.53 0.68
N ARG A 299 -28.28 2.78 -0.22
CA ARG A 299 -29.03 1.70 -0.88
C ARG A 299 -28.11 0.79 -1.69
N PHE A 300 -27.20 1.36 -2.47
CA PHE A 300 -26.26 0.60 -3.29
C PHE A 300 -25.34 -0.30 -2.44
N ILE A 301 -24.79 0.23 -1.34
CA ILE A 301 -23.96 -0.55 -0.41
C ILE A 301 -24.76 -1.73 0.16
N ASN A 302 -25.97 -1.47 0.65
CA ASN A 302 -26.85 -2.50 1.24
C ASN A 302 -27.28 -3.56 0.22
N GLU A 303 -27.57 -3.17 -1.03
CA GLU A 303 -27.93 -4.10 -2.10
C GLU A 303 -26.75 -4.98 -2.53
N ASN A 304 -25.54 -4.41 -2.61
CA ASN A 304 -24.34 -5.19 -2.94
C ASN A 304 -23.99 -6.19 -1.83
N GLU A 305 -24.15 -5.82 -0.56
CA GLU A 305 -23.96 -6.76 0.56
C GLU A 305 -24.91 -7.95 0.45
N ARG A 306 -26.22 -7.70 0.24
CA ARG A 306 -27.22 -8.76 0.02
C ARG A 306 -26.89 -9.65 -1.18
N ASN A 307 -26.32 -9.08 -2.24
CA ASN A 307 -25.96 -9.82 -3.46
C ASN A 307 -24.65 -10.59 -3.32
N GLN A 308 -23.68 -10.10 -2.56
CA GLN A 308 -22.46 -10.84 -2.22
C GLN A 308 -22.77 -12.06 -1.36
N SER A 309 -23.63 -11.93 -0.33
CA SER A 309 -24.08 -13.06 0.48
C SER A 309 -24.78 -14.16 -0.33
N LYS A 310 -25.43 -13.81 -1.46
CA LYS A 310 -26.06 -14.79 -2.38
C LYS A 310 -25.06 -15.45 -3.34
N LYS A 311 -24.01 -14.76 -3.78
CA LYS A 311 -22.99 -15.29 -4.72
C LYS A 311 -22.00 -16.27 -4.08
N VAL A 312 -21.77 -16.17 -2.78
CA VAL A 312 -20.95 -17.11 -1.99
C VAL A 312 -21.46 -18.56 -2.09
N LEU A 313 -22.74 -18.77 -2.44
CA LEU A 313 -23.33 -20.10 -2.58
C LEU A 313 -22.92 -20.86 -3.87
N ASP A 314 -22.42 -20.18 -4.92
CA ASP A 314 -22.37 -20.75 -6.29
C ASP A 314 -20.97 -20.98 -6.88
N LYS A 315 -19.88 -20.58 -6.20
CA LYS A 315 -18.52 -20.71 -6.77
C LYS A 315 -17.68 -21.78 -6.08
N LYS A 316 -17.96 -23.05 -6.40
CA LYS A 316 -16.98 -24.13 -6.25
C LYS A 316 -16.18 -24.27 -7.54
N THR A 317 -14.87 -24.39 -7.38
CA THR A 317 -13.82 -24.83 -8.34
C THR A 317 -12.94 -23.71 -8.90
N LEU A 318 -11.71 -23.62 -8.38
CA LEU A 318 -10.52 -23.12 -9.07
C LEU A 318 -9.28 -23.77 -8.44
N ASN A 319 -8.38 -24.26 -9.30
CA ASN A 319 -7.16 -24.96 -8.92
C ASN A 319 -6.19 -24.04 -8.19
N ILE A 320 -5.84 -24.41 -6.97
CA ILE A 320 -4.80 -23.76 -6.15
C ILE A 320 -3.46 -24.40 -6.51
N THR A 321 -2.58 -23.69 -7.21
CA THR A 321 -1.17 -24.07 -7.30
C THR A 321 -0.41 -23.39 -6.16
N GLY A 322 -0.22 -24.09 -5.04
CA GLY A 322 0.69 -23.66 -3.99
C GLY A 322 2.13 -23.92 -4.42
N VAL A 323 2.96 -22.88 -4.47
CA VAL A 323 4.41 -23.06 -4.68
C VAL A 323 5.03 -23.38 -3.34
N LYS A 324 5.32 -24.67 -3.09
CA LYS A 324 6.26 -25.04 -2.04
C LYS A 324 7.64 -24.63 -2.52
N HIS A 325 8.23 -23.61 -1.91
CA HIS A 325 9.63 -23.33 -2.11
C HIS A 325 10.44 -24.28 -1.22
N ASP A 326 11.33 -25.05 -1.82
CA ASP A 326 12.34 -25.79 -1.06
C ASP A 326 13.32 -24.81 -0.39
N GLU A 327 13.97 -25.28 0.68
CA GLU A 327 14.89 -24.48 1.49
C GLU A 327 16.07 -23.92 0.66
N HIS A 328 16.52 -24.65 -0.36
CA HIS A 328 17.59 -24.20 -1.24
C HIS A 328 17.16 -23.04 -2.16
N THR A 329 15.98 -23.13 -2.76
CA THR A 329 15.38 -22.05 -3.58
C THR A 329 15.20 -20.77 -2.74
N LEU A 330 14.79 -20.90 -1.49
CA LEU A 330 14.63 -19.77 -0.57
C LEU A 330 15.97 -19.13 -0.23
N ARG A 331 16.96 -19.94 0.13
CA ARG A 331 18.31 -19.47 0.45
C ARG A 331 18.90 -18.69 -0.72
N THR A 332 18.80 -19.24 -1.94
CA THR A 332 19.27 -18.59 -3.17
C THR A 332 18.53 -17.26 -3.44
N THR A 333 17.23 -17.19 -3.19
CA THR A 333 16.44 -15.96 -3.37
C THR A 333 16.85 -14.88 -2.36
N LEU A 334 17.06 -15.26 -1.10
CA LEU A 334 17.50 -14.33 -0.05
C LEU A 334 18.93 -13.85 -0.27
N GLU A 335 19.82 -14.73 -0.73
CA GLU A 335 21.18 -14.35 -1.13
C GLU A 335 21.16 -13.35 -2.29
N ALA A 336 20.28 -13.53 -3.27
CA ALA A 336 20.11 -12.58 -4.38
C ALA A 336 19.60 -11.21 -3.91
N ILE A 337 18.68 -11.17 -2.94
CA ILE A 337 18.20 -9.92 -2.32
C ILE A 337 19.34 -9.21 -1.60
N SER A 338 20.13 -9.96 -0.81
CA SER A 338 21.30 -9.43 -0.09
C SER A 338 22.37 -8.85 -1.02
N ASN A 339 22.53 -9.42 -2.22
CA ASN A 339 23.52 -8.91 -3.18
C ASN A 339 23.10 -7.61 -3.88
N ARG A 340 21.84 -7.15 -3.78
CA ARG A 340 21.41 -5.85 -4.32
C ARG A 340 21.78 -4.66 -3.44
N THR A 341 22.22 -4.90 -2.20
CA THR A 341 22.55 -3.85 -1.22
C THR A 341 24.03 -3.51 -1.15
N ASN A 342 24.89 -4.28 -1.84
CA ASN A 342 26.32 -4.04 -1.98
C ASN A 342 26.63 -3.54 -3.39
#